data_AF-A0AAW6ZSI6-F1
#
_entry.id   AF-A0AAW6ZSI6-F1
#
_cell.length_a   1.000
_cell.length_b   1.000
_cell.length_c   1.000
_cell.angle_alpha   90.00
_cell.angle_beta   90.00
_cell.angle_gamma   90.00
#
_symmetry.space_group_name_H-M   'P 1'
#
loop_
_entity.id
_entity.type
_entity.pdbx_description
1 polymer ?
#
loop_
_entity_poly.entity_id
_entity_poly.type
_entity_poly.pdbx_seq_one_letter_code
_entity_poly.pdbx_strand_id
1 'polypeptide(L)'
;MNIETTLGGTLLIIIAMALVTLITRWGGVYVMSFIPISERVQRFITAMSGSVLVALLAPLAVEGDNGARAALFSTAVVMFIVKKPLPAIAAGIIAAAAVRAL
;
A
#
# COMPACT_ATOMS: atom_id res chain seq x y z
N MET A 1 -4.29 0.85 -26.82
CA MET A 1 -4.19 2.33 -26.81
C MET A 1 -3.09 2.68 -25.82
N ASN A 2 -1.84 2.73 -26.28
CA ASN A 2 -0.69 3.06 -25.43
C ASN A 2 -0.62 4.58 -25.31
N ILE A 3 -0.92 5.10 -24.13
CA ILE A 3 -0.66 6.49 -23.81
C ILE A 3 0.86 6.57 -23.63
N GLU A 4 1.56 7.13 -24.62
CA GLU A 4 2.99 7.38 -24.48
C GLU A 4 3.22 8.26 -23.25
N THR A 5 4.23 7.95 -22.44
CA THR A 5 4.67 8.74 -21.28
C THR A 5 5.37 10.05 -21.72
N THR A 6 4.82 10.70 -22.74
CA THR A 6 5.12 12.07 -23.15
C THR A 6 4.54 13.02 -22.11
N LEU A 7 5.06 14.25 -22.00
CA LEU A 7 4.63 15.25 -21.02
C LEU A 7 3.09 15.40 -20.94
N GLY A 8 2.42 15.44 -22.10
CA GLY A 8 0.95 15.50 -22.18
C GLY A 8 0.23 14.23 -21.70
N GLY A 9 0.77 13.05 -22.03
CA GLY A 9 0.21 11.76 -21.59
C GLY A 9 0.33 11.57 -20.08
N THR A 10 1.47 11.94 -19.51
CA THR A 10 1.71 11.88 -18.06
C THR A 10 0.75 12.79 -17.28
N LEU A 11 0.55 14.02 -17.76
CA LEU A 11 -0.35 14.99 -17.12
C LEU A 11 -1.81 14.51 -17.16
N LEU A 12 -2.22 13.89 -18.26
CA LEU A 12 -3.55 13.27 -18.39
C LEU A 12 -3.71 12.08 -17.43
N ILE A 13 -2.70 11.23 -17.28
CA ILE A 13 -2.71 10.12 -16.32
C ILE A 13 -2.85 10.63 -14.88
N ILE A 14 -2.09 11.67 -14.51
CA ILE A 14 -2.17 12.26 -13.17
C ILE A 14 -3.57 12.80 -12.89
N ILE A 15 -4.16 13.53 -13.84
CA ILE A 15 -5.52 14.06 -13.71
C ILE A 15 -6.53 12.90 -13.58
N ALA A 16 -6.40 11.85 -14.40
CA ALA A 16 -7.26 10.69 -14.32
C ALA A 16 -7.17 9.99 -12.96
N MET A 17 -5.96 9.75 -12.45
CA MET A 17 -5.73 9.18 -11.13
C MET A 17 -6.31 10.06 -10.01
N ALA A 18 -6.13 11.37 -10.11
CA ALA A 18 -6.67 12.34 -9.15
C ALA A 18 -8.20 12.29 -9.12
N LEU A 19 -8.86 12.27 -10.30
CA LEU A 19 -10.31 12.17 -10.41
C LEU A 19 -10.84 10.85 -9.82
N VAL A 20 -10.24 9.72 -10.19
CA VAL A 20 -10.63 8.41 -9.65
C VAL A 20 -10.46 8.36 -8.12
N THR A 21 -9.38 8.92 -7.60
CA THR A 21 -9.14 8.99 -6.15
C THR A 21 -10.20 9.85 -5.46
N LEU A 22 -10.56 10.99 -6.04
CA LEU A 22 -11.56 11.88 -5.47
C LEU A 22 -12.95 11.23 -5.48
N ILE A 23 -13.34 10.61 -6.59
CA ILE A 23 -14.61 9.90 -6.75
C ILE A 23 -14.71 8.74 -5.75
N THR A 24 -13.66 7.93 -5.62
CA THR A 24 -13.66 6.79 -4.67
C THR A 24 -13.72 7.24 -3.22
N ARG A 25 -13.04 8.35 -2.88
CA ARG A 25 -13.05 8.90 -1.53
C ARG A 25 -14.40 9.53 -1.16
N TRP A 26 -14.95 10.37 -2.03
CA TRP A 26 -16.25 11.01 -1.82
C TRP A 26 -17.40 10.01 -1.92
N GLY A 27 -17.34 9.09 -2.88
CA GLY A 27 -18.30 8.00 -3.05
C GLY A 27 -18.35 7.09 -1.82
N GLY A 28 -17.21 6.77 -1.20
CA GLY A 28 -17.17 6.00 0.04
C GLY A 28 -17.92 6.68 1.20
N VAL A 29 -17.67 7.99 1.42
CA VAL A 29 -18.36 8.77 2.46
C VAL A 29 -19.86 8.87 2.18
N TYR A 30 -20.23 9.11 0.92
CA TYR A 30 -21.63 9.16 0.50
C TYR A 30 -22.34 7.83 0.74
N VAL A 31 -21.75 6.71 0.35
CA VAL A 31 -22.32 5.36 0.57
C VAL A 31 -22.44 5.05 2.07
N MET A 32 -21.45 5.42 2.89
CA MET A 32 -21.51 5.21 4.34
C MET A 32 -22.64 5.99 5.02
N SER A 33 -23.17 7.05 4.41
CA SER A 33 -24.37 7.74 4.92
C SER A 33 -25.65 6.92 4.77
N PHE A 34 -25.70 5.95 3.85
CA PHE A 34 -26.86 5.09 3.61
C PHE A 34 -26.79 3.74 4.33
N ILE A 35 -25.59 3.32 4.76
CA ILE A 35 -25.38 2.00 5.38
C ILE A 35 -25.25 2.17 6.90
N PRO A 36 -26.24 1.72 7.70
CA PRO A 36 -26.12 1.76 9.16
C PRO A 36 -25.00 0.81 9.62
N ILE A 37 -24.08 1.34 10.42
CA ILE A 37 -22.98 0.55 10.98
C ILE A 37 -23.54 -0.33 12.11
N SER A 38 -23.64 -1.63 11.84
CA SER A 38 -23.94 -2.64 12.87
C SER A 38 -22.65 -3.20 13.49
N GLU A 39 -22.75 -3.81 14.67
CA GLU A 39 -21.63 -4.46 15.37
C GLU A 39 -20.82 -5.42 14.49
N ARG A 40 -21.48 -6.15 13.59
CA ARG A 40 -20.81 -7.06 12.64
C ARG A 40 -19.96 -6.30 11.62
N VAL A 41 -20.47 -5.19 11.10
CA VAL A 41 -19.76 -4.32 10.14
C VAL A 41 -18.59 -3.61 10.82
N GLN A 42 -18.77 -3.16 12.06
CA GLN A 42 -17.69 -2.52 12.82
C GLN A 42 -16.51 -3.46 13.08
N ARG A 43 -16.80 -4.72 13.46
CA ARG A 43 -15.77 -5.76 13.61
C ARG A 43 -15.05 -6.04 12.29
N PHE A 44 -15.79 -6.09 11.18
CA PHE A 44 -15.21 -6.26 9.85
C PHE A 44 -14.28 -5.10 9.46
N ILE A 45 -14.71 -3.85 9.65
CA ILE A 45 -13.89 -2.66 9.36
C ILE A 45 -12.62 -2.65 10.22
N THR A 46 -12.75 -3.00 11.50
CA THR A 46 -11.59 -3.07 12.42
C THR A 46 -10.58 -4.14 11.98
N ALA A 47 -11.07 -5.26 11.44
CA ALA A 47 -10.21 -6.34 10.92
C ALA A 47 -9.62 -6.03 9.53
N MET A 48 -10.21 -5.12 8.74
CA MET A 48 -9.78 -4.84 7.37
C MET A 48 -8.32 -4.36 7.29
N SER A 49 -7.88 -3.47 8.17
CA SER A 49 -6.52 -2.90 8.07
C SER A 49 -5.44 -3.97 8.13
N GLY A 50 -5.59 -4.95 9.04
CA GLY A 50 -4.66 -6.09 9.12
C GLY A 50 -4.81 -7.04 7.94
N SER A 51 -6.04 -7.36 7.53
CA SER A 51 -6.30 -8.28 6.43
C SER A 51 -5.76 -7.77 5.09
N VAL A 52 -5.95 -6.49 4.78
CA VAL A 52 -5.47 -5.88 3.53
C VAL A 52 -3.95 -5.82 3.51
N LEU A 53 -3.32 -5.48 4.64
CA LEU A 53 -1.87 -5.47 4.76
C LEU A 53 -1.30 -6.88 4.51
N VAL A 54 -1.85 -7.92 5.14
CA VAL A 54 -1.39 -9.30 4.91
C VAL A 54 -1.66 -9.75 3.47
N ALA A 55 -2.82 -9.41 2.91
CA ALA A 55 -3.16 -9.74 1.53
C ALA A 55 -2.21 -9.11 0.49
N LEU A 56 -1.67 -7.92 0.78
CA LEU A 56 -0.67 -7.27 -0.08
C LEU A 56 0.74 -7.79 0.17
N LEU A 57 1.12 -7.98 1.44
CA LEU A 57 2.49 -8.38 1.80
C LEU A 57 2.79 -9.86 1.53
N ALA A 58 1.81 -10.75 1.70
CA ALA A 58 2.00 -12.19 1.49
C ALA A 58 2.45 -12.55 0.06
N PRO A 59 1.76 -12.10 -1.02
CA PRO A 59 2.24 -12.37 -2.37
C PRO A 59 3.58 -11.69 -2.65
N LEU A 60 3.83 -10.48 -2.13
CA LEU A 60 5.12 -9.82 -2.24
C LEU A 60 6.26 -10.60 -1.58
N ALA A 61 5.99 -11.34 -0.50
CA ALA A 61 6.99 -12.20 0.13
C ALA A 61 7.25 -13.49 -0.67
N VAL A 62 6.22 -14.05 -1.31
CA VAL A 62 6.29 -15.31 -2.04
C VAL A 62 6.84 -15.11 -3.45
N GLU A 63 6.25 -14.20 -4.22
CA GLU A 63 6.58 -13.91 -5.62
C GLU A 63 7.67 -12.85 -5.77
N GLY A 64 7.96 -12.10 -4.70
CA GLY A 64 8.99 -11.06 -4.73
C GLY A 64 10.41 -11.60 -4.93
N ASP A 65 11.26 -10.72 -5.44
CA ASP A 65 12.69 -10.97 -5.58
C ASP A 65 13.38 -11.11 -4.21
N ASN A 66 14.62 -11.62 -4.21
CA ASN A 66 15.42 -11.70 -2.98
C ASN A 66 15.58 -10.33 -2.31
N GLY A 67 15.58 -9.24 -3.10
CA GLY A 67 15.54 -7.86 -2.61
C GLY A 67 14.26 -7.54 -1.83
N ALA A 68 13.08 -7.87 -2.36
CA ALA A 68 11.81 -7.69 -1.65
C ALA A 68 11.73 -8.50 -0.37
N ARG A 69 12.19 -9.77 -0.38
CA ARG A 69 12.22 -10.61 0.83
C ARG A 69 13.13 -10.04 1.92
N ALA A 70 14.33 -9.58 1.54
CA ALA A 70 15.25 -8.94 2.47
C ALA A 70 14.69 -7.62 3.03
N ALA A 71 14.01 -6.82 2.18
CA ALA A 71 13.36 -5.57 2.58
C ALA A 71 12.23 -5.78 3.59
N LEU A 72 11.37 -6.78 3.35
CA LEU A 72 10.29 -7.13 4.26
C LEU A 72 10.84 -7.63 5.61
N PHE A 73 11.89 -8.45 5.57
CA PHE A 73 12.53 -8.97 6.77
C PHE A 73 13.19 -7.84 7.60
N SER A 74 13.97 -6.98 6.96
CA SER A 74 14.62 -5.87 7.68
C SER A 74 13.60 -4.85 8.21
N THR A 75 12.54 -4.56 7.45
CA THR A 75 11.44 -3.71 7.91
C THR A 75 10.78 -4.33 9.15
N ALA A 76 10.49 -5.63 9.13
CA ALA A 76 9.89 -6.32 10.26
C ALA A 76 10.77 -6.28 11.51
N VAL A 77 12.08 -6.56 11.37
CA VAL A 77 13.04 -6.54 12.48
C VAL A 77 13.15 -5.14 13.08
N VAL A 78 13.31 -4.10 12.26
CA VAL A 78 13.44 -2.72 12.75
C VAL A 78 12.13 -2.23 13.35
N MET A 79 10.98 -2.61 12.78
CA MET A 79 9.69 -2.27 13.36
C MET A 79 9.48 -2.90 14.74
N PHE A 80 9.96 -4.13 14.94
CA PHE A 80 9.90 -4.82 16.22
C PHE A 80 10.73 -4.13 17.31
N ILE A 81 11.92 -3.62 16.95
CA ILE A 81 12.83 -2.95 17.89
C ILE A 81 12.40 -1.50 18.14
N VAL A 82 12.20 -0.72 17.07
CA VAL A 82 12.02 0.74 17.15
C VAL A 82 10.56 1.12 17.36
N LYS A 83 9.60 0.24 17.03
CA LYS A 83 8.15 0.48 17.14
C LYS A 83 7.67 1.76 16.43
N LYS A 84 8.46 2.27 15.48
CA LYS A 84 8.14 3.41 14.63
C LYS A 84 8.21 2.96 13.16
N PRO A 85 7.17 3.25 12.34
CA PRO A 85 7.12 2.78 10.97
C PRO A 85 8.12 3.49 10.06
N LEU A 86 8.37 4.79 10.26
CA LEU A 86 9.27 5.57 9.39
C LEU A 86 10.71 5.02 9.35
N PRO A 87 11.38 4.76 10.49
CA PRO A 87 12.72 4.14 10.50
C PRO A 87 12.72 2.72 9.93
N ALA A 88 11.66 1.96 10.17
CA ALA A 88 11.55 0.58 9.70
C ALA A 88 11.48 0.51 8.16
N ILE A 89 10.65 1.36 7.55
CA ILE A 89 10.52 1.43 6.09
C ILE A 89 11.85 1.88 5.46
N ALA A 90 12.53 2.86 6.07
CA ALA A 90 13.84 3.32 5.58
C ALA A 90 14.89 2.19 5.57
N ALA A 91 14.97 1.39 6.64
CA ALA A 91 15.85 0.23 6.70
C ALA A 91 15.48 -0.86 5.66
N GLY A 92 14.18 -1.06 5.44
CA GLY A 92 13.64 -1.89 4.36
C GLY A 92 14.17 -1.50 2.98
N ILE A 93 14.05 -0.22 2.64
CA ILE A 93 14.48 0.32 1.35
C ILE A 93 15.99 0.15 1.16
N ILE A 94 16.79 0.45 2.19
CA ILE A 94 18.24 0.30 2.15
C ILE A 94 18.62 -1.17 1.92
N ALA A 95 17.97 -2.12 2.61
CA ALA A 95 18.22 -3.55 2.41
C ALA A 95 17.83 -4.02 1.00
N ALA A 96 16.70 -3.55 0.47
CA ALA A 96 16.28 -3.85 -0.90
C ALA A 96 17.33 -3.38 -1.92
N ALA A 97 17.81 -2.14 -1.75
CA ALA A 97 18.80 -1.54 -2.62
C ALA A 97 20.14 -2.28 -2.55
N ALA A 98 20.61 -2.64 -1.35
CA ALA A 98 21.85 -3.37 -1.17
C ALA A 98 21.83 -4.76 -1.82
N VAL A 99 20.72 -5.51 -1.66
CA VAL A 99 20.59 -6.85 -2.25
C VAL A 99 20.45 -6.79 -3.77
N ARG A 100 19.82 -5.75 -4.31
CA ARG A 100 19.72 -5.56 -5.77
C ARG A 100 21.00 -5.03 -6.41
N ALA A 101 21.86 -4.38 -5.63
CA ALA A 101 23.13 -3.85 -6.09
C ALA A 101 24.27 -4.89 -6.08
N LEU A 102 24.05 -6.04 -5.43
CA LEU A 102 24.99 -7.16 -5.33
C LEU A 102 24.69 -8.23 -6.39
#